data_AF-A0A1H6UTU0-F1
#
_entry.id   AF-A0A1H6UTU0-F1
#
_cell.length_a   1.000
_cell.length_b   1.000
_cell.length_c   1.000
_cell.angle_alpha   90.00
_cell.angle_beta   90.00
_cell.angle_gamma   90.00
#
_symmetry.space_group_name_H-M   'P 1'
#
loop_
_entity.id
_entity.type
_entity.pdbx_description
1 polymer ?
#
loop_
_entity_poly.entity_id
_entity_poly.type
_entity_poly.pdbx_seq_one_letter_code
_entity_poly.pdbx_strand_id
1 'polypeptide(L)'
;MTKREKLLGKLEGIWEGYSFRISFLMGIAMGILYYLGVLENIRSTLGNAITFSSIVIGVNGVFLTLVITLQESLAFTRLKAIMPSFQTRLYLSLRNQIQYGLVTVIISIGISVLPYSPHKFYSAIGVSVFFTFFWIMTLGSFYTVKLVTDIIVKNFDPPTRKTRK
;
A
#
# COMPACT_ATOMS: atom_id res chain seq x y z
N MET A 1 21.92 14.69 -5.83
CA MET A 1 20.97 14.12 -4.85
C MET A 1 20.40 15.24 -4.00
N THR A 2 19.16 15.60 -4.26
CA THR A 2 18.49 16.80 -3.74
C THR A 2 18.03 16.59 -2.29
N LYS A 3 17.98 17.63 -1.43
CA LYS A 3 17.57 17.50 0.01
C LYS A 3 16.24 16.75 0.19
N ARG A 4 15.32 16.89 -0.77
CA ARG A 4 14.02 16.18 -0.82
C ARG A 4 14.16 14.67 -1.04
N GLU A 5 15.08 14.22 -1.87
CA GLU A 5 15.33 12.78 -2.14
C GLU A 5 15.85 12.07 -0.89
N LYS A 6 16.72 12.73 -0.10
CA LYS A 6 17.21 12.18 1.17
C LYS A 6 16.12 12.07 2.25
N LEU A 7 15.17 13.00 2.28
CA LEU A 7 14.03 12.94 3.20
C LEU A 7 13.06 11.83 2.80
N LEU A 8 12.76 11.70 1.49
CA LEU A 8 11.91 10.64 0.97
C LEU A 8 12.51 9.25 1.23
N GLY A 9 13.81 9.05 1.03
CA GLY A 9 14.47 7.78 1.33
C GLY A 9 14.49 7.43 2.82
N LYS A 10 14.57 8.42 3.72
CA LYS A 10 14.44 8.19 5.17
C LYS A 10 13.00 7.83 5.59
N LEU A 11 12.01 8.53 5.04
CA LEU A 11 10.59 8.24 5.28
C LEU A 11 10.23 6.83 4.79
N GLU A 12 10.82 6.41 3.69
CA GLU A 12 10.64 5.08 3.10
C GLU A 12 11.21 3.96 3.96
N GLY A 13 12.42 4.12 4.49
CA GLY A 13 12.99 3.14 5.43
C GLY A 13 12.21 3.04 6.74
N ILE A 14 11.66 4.17 7.22
CA ILE A 14 10.76 4.19 8.39
C ILE A 14 9.43 3.49 8.06
N TRP A 15 8.90 3.69 6.85
CA TRP A 15 7.68 3.03 6.40
C TRP A 15 7.84 1.51 6.27
N GLU A 16 8.93 1.02 5.66
CA GLU A 16 9.17 -0.43 5.55
C GLU A 16 9.20 -1.13 6.91
N GLY A 17 9.83 -0.51 7.91
CA GLY A 17 9.95 -1.09 9.25
C GLY A 17 8.70 -0.94 10.13
N TYR A 18 7.93 0.13 9.94
CA TYR A 18 6.86 0.53 10.88
C TYR A 18 5.48 0.75 10.23
N SER A 19 5.30 0.39 8.96
CA SER A 19 4.05 0.57 8.20
C SER A 19 2.79 0.21 9.00
N PHE A 20 2.75 -0.97 9.60
CA PHE A 20 1.61 -1.40 10.42
C PHE A 20 1.38 -0.48 11.64
N ARG A 21 2.44 -0.08 12.35
CA ARG A 21 2.33 0.78 13.54
C ARG A 21 1.87 2.19 13.18
N ILE A 22 2.38 2.73 12.06
CA ILE A 22 2.02 4.07 11.58
C ILE A 22 0.54 4.09 11.17
N SER A 23 0.10 3.12 10.37
CA SER A 23 -1.30 3.03 9.97
C SER A 23 -2.24 2.78 11.14
N PHE A 24 -1.82 2.00 12.14
CA PHE A 24 -2.61 1.79 13.36
C PHE A 24 -2.78 3.07 14.17
N LEU A 25 -1.69 3.85 14.36
CA LEU A 25 -1.75 5.15 15.01
C LEU A 25 -2.65 6.14 14.24
N MET A 26 -2.56 6.16 12.91
CA MET A 26 -3.45 6.98 12.08
C MET A 26 -4.91 6.52 12.18
N GLY A 27 -5.15 5.20 12.24
CA GLY A 27 -6.48 4.63 12.46
C GLY A 27 -7.09 5.09 13.79
N ILE A 28 -6.32 5.01 14.88
CA ILE A 28 -6.74 5.50 16.20
C ILE A 28 -7.05 6.99 16.16
N ALA A 29 -6.18 7.79 15.53
CA ALA A 29 -6.40 9.23 15.40
C ALA A 29 -7.72 9.54 14.67
N MET A 30 -8.01 8.82 13.58
CA MET A 30 -9.29 8.96 12.86
C MET A 30 -10.50 8.50 13.70
N GLY A 31 -10.35 7.44 14.51
CA GLY A 31 -11.38 7.01 15.45
C GLY A 31 -11.68 8.05 16.53
N ILE A 32 -10.64 8.72 17.06
CA ILE A 32 -10.80 9.81 18.03
C ILE A 32 -11.51 11.01 17.39
N LEU A 33 -11.11 11.40 16.17
CA LEU A 33 -11.76 12.50 15.44
C LEU A 33 -13.24 12.20 15.15
N TYR A 34 -13.56 10.94 14.84
CA TYR A 34 -14.94 10.50 14.69
C TYR A 34 -15.72 10.58 16.02
N TYR A 35 -15.10 10.19 17.14
CA TYR A 35 -15.71 10.30 18.46
C TYR A 35 -15.99 11.75 18.87
N LEU A 36 -15.07 12.67 18.53
CA LEU A 36 -15.20 14.11 18.75
C LEU A 36 -16.23 14.79 17.84
N GLY A 37 -16.82 14.07 16.88
CA GLY A 37 -17.81 14.62 15.95
C GLY A 37 -17.22 15.48 14.83
N VAL A 38 -15.89 15.48 14.65
CA VAL A 38 -15.23 16.20 13.55
C VAL A 38 -15.42 15.45 12.22
N LEU A 39 -15.42 14.12 12.29
CA LEU A 39 -15.72 13.23 11.17
C LEU A 39 -17.17 12.76 11.28
N GLU A 40 -18.06 13.34 10.49
CA GLU A 40 -19.43 12.87 10.34
C GLU A 40 -19.60 12.10 9.02
N ASN A 41 -20.66 11.28 8.91
CA ASN A 41 -21.07 10.65 7.66
C ASN A 41 -20.05 9.71 6.99
N ILE A 42 -19.26 8.94 7.74
CA ILE A 42 -18.31 7.96 7.15
C ILE A 42 -18.99 6.99 6.17
N ARG A 43 -20.24 6.61 6.41
CA ARG A 43 -21.02 5.76 5.49
C ARG A 43 -21.17 6.33 4.09
N SER A 44 -21.31 7.65 3.97
CA SER A 44 -21.38 8.32 2.66
C SER A 44 -20.05 8.20 1.88
N THR A 45 -18.94 8.02 2.58
CA THR A 45 -17.60 7.92 2.00
C THR A 45 -17.16 6.47 1.78
N LEU A 46 -17.87 5.47 2.34
CA LEU A 46 -17.54 4.05 2.15
C LEU A 46 -17.59 3.62 0.68
N GLY A 47 -18.54 4.16 -0.10
CA GLY A 47 -18.60 3.89 -1.55
C GLY A 47 -17.31 4.34 -2.26
N ASN A 48 -16.82 5.53 -1.94
CA ASN A 48 -15.56 6.04 -2.48
C ASN A 48 -14.36 5.20 -2.03
N ALA A 49 -14.37 4.74 -0.77
CA ALA A 49 -13.33 3.86 -0.25
C ALA A 49 -13.30 2.50 -0.97
N ILE A 50 -14.47 1.89 -1.23
CA ILE A 50 -14.58 0.64 -1.99
C ILE A 50 -14.04 0.82 -3.41
N THR A 51 -14.44 1.90 -4.09
CA THR A 51 -13.96 2.19 -5.45
C THR A 51 -12.44 2.38 -5.46
N PHE A 52 -11.91 3.16 -4.53
CA PHE A 52 -10.47 3.38 -4.41
C PHE A 52 -9.71 2.07 -4.13
N SER A 53 -10.18 1.27 -3.17
CA SER A 53 -9.60 -0.05 -2.87
C SER A 53 -9.62 -0.98 -4.09
N SER A 54 -10.71 -0.96 -4.87
CA SER A 54 -10.82 -1.77 -6.09
C SER A 54 -9.81 -1.34 -7.16
N ILE A 55 -9.58 -0.03 -7.34
CA ILE A 55 -8.53 0.49 -8.23
C ILE A 55 -7.16 0.02 -7.77
N VAL A 56 -6.85 0.15 -6.48
CA VAL A 56 -5.58 -0.29 -5.88
C VAL A 56 -5.35 -1.79 -6.10
N ILE A 57 -6.37 -2.62 -5.88
CA ILE A 57 -6.31 -4.07 -6.16
C ILE A 57 -6.03 -4.31 -7.64
N GLY A 58 -6.74 -3.62 -8.54
CA GLY A 58 -6.56 -3.76 -9.99
C GLY A 58 -5.15 -3.41 -10.45
N VAL A 59 -4.62 -2.26 -10.01
CA VAL A 59 -3.26 -1.81 -10.35
C VAL A 59 -2.21 -2.79 -9.81
N ASN A 60 -2.32 -3.21 -8.55
CA ASN A 60 -1.41 -4.20 -7.98
C ASN A 60 -1.53 -5.56 -8.69
N GLY A 61 -2.73 -5.94 -9.13
CA GLY A 61 -2.95 -7.16 -9.92
C GLY A 61 -2.25 -7.11 -11.27
N VAL A 62 -2.32 -5.98 -11.98
CA VAL A 62 -1.58 -5.76 -13.24
C VAL A 62 -0.08 -5.86 -13.01
N PHE A 63 0.45 -5.21 -11.96
CA PHE A 63 1.87 -5.32 -11.61
C PHE A 63 2.28 -6.74 -11.24
N LEU A 64 1.43 -7.48 -10.53
CA LEU A 64 1.70 -8.88 -10.21
C LEU A 64 1.80 -9.74 -11.48
N THR A 65 0.89 -9.55 -12.43
CA THR A 65 0.94 -10.23 -13.73
C THR A 65 2.21 -9.86 -14.49
N LEU A 66 2.59 -8.59 -14.54
CA LEU A 66 3.84 -8.15 -15.16
C LEU A 66 5.07 -8.77 -14.49
N VAL A 67 5.08 -8.87 -13.16
CA VAL A 67 6.17 -9.53 -12.43
C VAL A 67 6.23 -11.02 -12.75
N ILE A 68 5.10 -11.69 -12.95
CA ILE A 68 5.07 -13.11 -13.34
C ILE A 68 5.55 -13.28 -14.79
N THR A 69 5.07 -12.48 -15.73
CA THR A 69 5.46 -12.61 -17.15
C THR A 69 6.92 -12.23 -17.39
N LEU A 70 7.44 -11.23 -16.66
CA LEU A 70 8.85 -10.85 -16.74
C LEU A 70 9.80 -11.89 -16.15
N GLN A 71 9.34 -12.79 -15.26
CA GLN A 71 10.19 -13.86 -14.71
C GLN A 71 10.78 -14.78 -15.78
N GLU A 72 10.09 -14.93 -16.91
CA GLU A 72 10.57 -15.73 -18.03
C GLU A 72 11.51 -14.96 -18.96
N SER A 73 11.66 -13.63 -18.76
CA SER A 73 12.51 -12.78 -19.59
C SER A 73 13.99 -12.80 -19.16
N LEU A 74 14.90 -12.76 -20.15
CA LEU A 74 16.35 -12.68 -19.96
C LEU A 74 16.81 -11.48 -19.10
N ALA A 75 16.06 -10.37 -19.11
CA ALA A 75 16.34 -9.19 -18.30
C ALA A 75 16.14 -9.45 -16.80
N PHE A 76 15.09 -10.20 -16.45
CA PHE A 76 14.77 -10.51 -15.05
C PHE A 76 15.68 -11.59 -14.48
N THR A 77 16.14 -12.53 -15.30
CA THR A 77 17.19 -13.50 -14.93
C THR A 77 18.50 -12.81 -14.55
N ARG A 78 18.88 -11.74 -15.26
CA ARG A 78 20.05 -10.90 -14.90
C ARG A 78 19.83 -10.14 -13.59
N LEU A 79 18.63 -9.61 -13.37
CA LEU A 79 18.28 -8.94 -12.11
C LEU A 79 18.28 -9.91 -10.91
N LYS A 80 17.82 -11.15 -11.11
CA LYS A 80 17.86 -12.22 -10.11
C LYS A 80 19.29 -12.58 -9.68
N ALA A 81 20.26 -12.51 -10.60
CA ALA A 81 21.67 -12.71 -10.27
C ALA A 81 22.26 -11.59 -9.40
N ILE A 82 21.68 -10.37 -9.47
CA ILE A 82 22.13 -9.21 -8.69
C ILE A 82 21.38 -9.11 -7.35
N MET A 83 20.10 -9.46 -7.29
CA MET A 83 19.28 -9.37 -6.08
C MET A 83 18.26 -10.53 -5.96
N PRO A 84 18.68 -11.70 -5.45
CA PRO A 84 17.87 -12.93 -5.50
C PRO A 84 16.64 -12.92 -4.59
N SER A 85 16.64 -12.14 -3.50
CA SER A 85 15.50 -12.01 -2.58
C SER A 85 14.43 -11.01 -3.05
N PHE A 86 14.70 -10.29 -4.14
CA PHE A 86 13.87 -9.18 -4.60
C PHE A 86 12.53 -9.64 -5.19
N GLN A 87 12.56 -10.67 -6.05
CA GLN A 87 11.37 -11.23 -6.68
C GLN A 87 10.36 -11.69 -5.63
N THR A 88 10.83 -12.44 -4.63
CA THR A 88 9.98 -12.95 -3.55
C THR A 88 9.41 -11.80 -2.71
N ARG A 89 10.20 -10.76 -2.42
CA ARG A 89 9.74 -9.57 -1.70
C ARG A 89 8.69 -8.79 -2.47
N LEU A 90 8.90 -8.57 -3.77
CA LEU A 90 7.96 -7.84 -4.62
C LEU A 90 6.64 -8.61 -4.79
N TYR A 91 6.73 -9.91 -5.05
CA TYR A 91 5.57 -10.80 -5.14
C TYR A 91 4.78 -10.82 -3.83
N LEU A 92 5.45 -11.01 -2.69
CA LEU A 92 4.80 -10.99 -1.38
C LEU A 92 4.19 -9.63 -1.06
N SER A 93 4.88 -8.52 -1.39
CA SER A 93 4.36 -7.17 -1.17
C SER A 93 3.08 -6.95 -1.99
N LEU A 94 3.11 -7.19 -3.30
CA LEU A 94 1.95 -7.05 -4.18
C LEU A 94 0.78 -7.92 -3.72
N ARG A 95 1.04 -9.19 -3.40
CA ARG A 95 0.03 -10.12 -2.88
C ARG A 95 -0.58 -9.61 -1.57
N ASN A 96 0.24 -9.14 -0.64
CA ASN A 96 -0.23 -8.61 0.63
C ASN A 96 -1.07 -7.34 0.43
N GLN A 97 -0.68 -6.45 -0.50
CA GLN A 97 -1.48 -5.25 -0.81
C GLN A 97 -2.85 -5.59 -1.39
N ILE A 98 -2.91 -6.60 -2.28
CA ILE A 98 -4.19 -7.11 -2.79
C ILE A 98 -5.06 -7.65 -1.65
N GLN A 99 -4.47 -8.42 -0.73
CA GLN A 99 -5.19 -8.93 0.45
C GLN A 99 -5.69 -7.80 1.36
N TYR A 100 -4.86 -6.80 1.67
CA TYR A 100 -5.29 -5.64 2.47
C TYR A 100 -6.39 -4.83 1.77
N GLY A 101 -6.34 -4.70 0.45
CA GLY A 101 -7.40 -4.10 -0.34
C GLY A 101 -8.71 -4.87 -0.21
N LEU A 102 -8.68 -6.20 -0.38
CA LEU A 102 -9.86 -7.06 -0.21
C LEU A 102 -10.44 -6.97 1.20
N VAL A 103 -9.60 -6.99 2.23
CA VAL A 103 -10.02 -6.81 3.63
C VAL A 103 -10.71 -5.45 3.81
N THR A 104 -10.16 -4.38 3.24
CA THR A 104 -10.74 -3.04 3.31
C THR A 104 -12.12 -2.98 2.64
N VAL A 105 -12.29 -3.65 1.48
CA VAL A 105 -13.59 -3.76 0.81
C VAL A 105 -14.59 -4.55 1.65
N ILE A 106 -14.19 -5.71 2.20
CA ILE A 106 -15.06 -6.54 3.04
C ILE A 106 -15.53 -5.76 4.28
N ILE A 107 -14.62 -5.06 4.96
CA ILE A 107 -14.96 -4.20 6.10
C ILE A 107 -15.93 -3.10 5.68
N SER A 108 -15.70 -2.46 4.53
CA SER A 108 -16.57 -1.39 4.01
C SER A 108 -17.99 -1.88 3.74
N ILE A 109 -18.12 -3.06 3.13
CA ILE A 109 -19.42 -3.71 2.90
C ILE A 109 -20.07 -4.05 4.24
N GLY A 110 -19.31 -4.61 5.18
CA GLY A 110 -19.79 -4.91 6.53
C GLY A 110 -20.38 -3.67 7.22
N ILE A 111 -19.63 -2.56 7.27
CA ILE A 111 -20.10 -1.31 7.89
C ILE A 111 -21.35 -0.76 7.18
N SER A 112 -21.46 -0.95 5.86
CA SER A 112 -22.60 -0.48 5.06
C SER A 112 -23.88 -1.28 5.32
N VAL A 113 -23.76 -2.59 5.57
CA VAL A 113 -24.91 -3.48 5.82
C VAL A 113 -25.39 -3.42 7.27
N LEU A 114 -24.50 -3.17 8.23
CA LEU A 114 -24.90 -3.07 9.64
C LEU A 114 -25.86 -1.87 9.87
N PRO A 115 -26.82 -1.96 10.81
CA PRO A 115 -27.61 -0.81 11.23
C PRO A 115 -26.73 0.22 11.97
N TYR A 116 -27.22 1.46 12.08
CA TYR A 116 -26.52 2.48 12.87
C TYR A 116 -26.39 2.03 14.32
N SER A 117 -25.16 1.97 14.83
CA SER A 117 -24.95 1.61 16.23
C SER A 117 -25.47 2.73 17.14
N PRO A 118 -26.29 2.41 18.16
CA PRO A 118 -26.79 3.41 19.10
C PRO A 118 -25.69 4.00 20.00
N HIS A 119 -24.55 3.33 20.11
CA HIS A 119 -23.42 3.78 20.93
C HIS A 119 -22.27 4.29 20.04
N LYS A 120 -22.00 5.60 20.13
CA LYS A 120 -20.89 6.27 19.42
C LYS A 120 -19.53 5.62 19.63
N PHE A 121 -19.31 5.01 20.81
CA PHE A 121 -18.06 4.34 21.15
C PHE A 121 -17.77 3.12 20.24
N TYR A 122 -18.76 2.24 20.01
CA TYR A 122 -18.57 1.08 19.12
C TYR A 122 -18.38 1.50 17.67
N SER A 123 -19.09 2.55 17.23
CA SER A 123 -18.85 3.14 15.90
C SER A 123 -17.44 3.69 15.76
N ALA A 124 -16.91 4.39 16.78
CA ALA A 124 -15.54 4.91 16.76
C ALA A 124 -14.48 3.80 16.66
N ILE A 125 -14.69 2.67 17.34
CA ILE A 125 -13.80 1.50 17.22
C ILE A 125 -13.84 0.95 15.78
N GLY A 126 -15.04 0.76 15.21
CA GLY A 126 -15.20 0.27 13.85
C GLY A 126 -14.52 1.19 12.82
N VAL A 127 -14.65 2.50 13.01
CA VAL A 127 -13.99 3.53 12.20
C VAL A 127 -12.47 3.47 12.32
N SER A 128 -11.94 3.31 13.54
CA SER A 128 -10.50 3.18 13.78
C SER A 128 -9.92 1.96 13.08
N VAL A 129 -10.61 0.81 13.17
CA VAL A 129 -10.20 -0.43 12.50
C VAL A 129 -10.24 -0.25 10.98
N PHE A 130 -11.34 0.31 10.46
CA PHE A 130 -11.49 0.60 9.03
C PHE A 130 -10.35 1.48 8.51
N PHE A 131 -10.08 2.62 9.15
CA PHE A 131 -9.02 3.53 8.71
C PHE A 131 -7.63 2.92 8.87
N THR A 132 -7.41 2.03 9.84
CA THR A 132 -6.14 1.30 9.96
C THR A 132 -5.86 0.53 8.68
N PHE A 133 -6.81 -0.31 8.24
CA PHE A 133 -6.65 -1.11 7.02
C PHE A 133 -6.60 -0.24 5.76
N PHE A 134 -7.43 0.80 5.71
CA PHE A 134 -7.42 1.76 4.61
C PHE A 134 -6.06 2.43 4.44
N TRP A 135 -5.41 2.85 5.53
CA TRP A 135 -4.08 3.46 5.48
C TRP A 135 -2.98 2.47 5.14
N ILE A 136 -3.04 1.23 5.67
CA ILE A 136 -2.08 0.17 5.31
C ILE A 136 -2.11 -0.06 3.80
N MET A 137 -3.31 -0.23 3.24
CA MET A 137 -3.51 -0.44 1.82
C MET A 137 -3.04 0.76 0.99
N THR A 138 -3.43 1.98 1.37
CA THR A 138 -3.13 3.19 0.60
C THR A 138 -1.63 3.45 0.52
N LEU A 139 -0.96 3.50 1.67
CA LEU A 139 0.46 3.81 1.76
C LEU A 139 1.31 2.63 1.26
N GLY A 140 0.87 1.39 1.49
CA GLY A 140 1.48 0.20 0.92
C GLY A 140 1.39 0.13 -0.61
N SER A 141 0.28 0.57 -1.20
CA SER A 141 0.14 0.69 -2.65
C SER A 141 1.06 1.75 -3.23
N PHE A 142 1.15 2.93 -2.63
CA PHE A 142 2.11 3.96 -3.07
C PHE A 142 3.55 3.47 -3.03
N TYR A 143 3.93 2.77 -1.96
CA TYR A 143 5.25 2.15 -1.86
C TYR A 143 5.49 1.14 -2.99
N THR A 144 4.51 0.29 -3.24
CA THR A 144 4.61 -0.76 -4.27
C THR A 144 4.72 -0.16 -5.68
N VAL A 145 3.93 0.87 -6.00
CA VAL A 145 4.02 1.60 -7.29
C VAL A 145 5.41 2.20 -7.47
N LYS A 146 5.92 2.88 -6.43
CA LYS A 146 7.25 3.51 -6.48
C LYS A 146 8.35 2.46 -6.67
N LEU A 147 8.28 1.35 -5.95
CA LEU A 147 9.22 0.25 -6.09
C LEU A 147 9.21 -0.27 -7.53
N VAL A 148 8.04 -0.43 -8.14
CA VAL A 148 7.92 -0.81 -9.57
C VAL A 148 8.52 0.25 -10.50
N THR A 149 8.26 1.54 -10.28
CA THR A 149 8.85 2.62 -11.09
C THR A 149 10.38 2.64 -10.98
N ASP A 150 10.92 2.49 -9.78
CA ASP A 150 12.37 2.44 -9.55
C ASP A 150 13.03 1.24 -10.25
N ILE A 151 12.33 0.10 -10.38
CA ILE A 151 12.79 -1.04 -11.18
C ILE A 151 12.90 -0.65 -12.65
N ILE A 152 11.84 -0.05 -13.20
CA ILE A 152 11.78 0.33 -14.61
C ILE A 152 12.95 1.28 -14.91
N VAL A 153 13.12 2.33 -14.12
CA VAL A 153 14.20 3.32 -14.30
C VAL A 153 15.57 2.65 -14.20
N LYS A 154 15.82 1.81 -13.19
CA LYS A 154 17.11 1.11 -13.04
C LYS A 154 17.39 0.07 -14.11
N ASN A 155 16.37 -0.46 -14.78
CA ASN A 155 16.53 -1.36 -15.92
C ASN A 155 16.86 -0.58 -17.21
N PHE A 156 16.35 0.66 -17.34
CA PHE A 156 16.64 1.54 -18.48
C PHE A 156 17.99 2.26 -18.39
N ASP A 157 18.56 2.45 -17.20
CA ASP A 157 19.95 2.88 -16.99
C ASP A 157 20.86 1.66 -16.72
N PRO A 158 21.32 0.92 -17.75
CA PRO A 158 22.34 -0.08 -17.54
C PRO A 158 23.58 0.62 -16.95
N PRO A 159 24.26 0.02 -15.95
CA PRO A 159 25.47 0.61 -15.40
C PRO A 159 26.44 0.83 -16.57
N THR A 160 26.81 2.08 -16.81
CA THR A 160 27.91 2.43 -17.71
C THR A 160 29.12 1.72 -17.15
N ARG A 161 29.45 0.58 -17.75
CA ARG A 161 30.60 -0.25 -17.40
C ARG A 161 31.79 0.69 -17.52
N LYS A 162 32.35 1.13 -16.39
CA LYS A 162 33.64 1.82 -16.38
C LYS A 162 34.66 0.79 -16.85
N THR A 163 34.86 0.74 -18.16
CA THR A 163 35.97 0.07 -18.79
C THR A 163 37.22 0.77 -18.27
N ARG A 164 37.84 0.20 -17.23
CA ARG A 164 39.22 0.51 -16.90
C ARG A 164 40.07 -0.02 -18.06
N LYS A 165 40.50 0.89 -18.93
CA LYS A 165 41.74 0.72 -19.69
C LYS A 165 42.91 1.05 -18.77
#